data_AF-U7PWX8-F1
#
_entry.id   AF-U7PWX8-F1
#
_cell.length_a   1.000
_cell.length_b   1.000
_cell.length_c   1.000
_cell.angle_alpha   90.00
_cell.angle_beta   90.00
_cell.angle_gamma   90.00
#
_symmetry.space_group_name_H-M   'P 1'
#
loop_
_entity.id
_entity.type
_entity.pdbx_description
1 polymer ?
#
loop_
_entity_poly.entity_id
_entity_poly.type
_entity_poly.pdbx_seq_one_letter_code
_entity_poly.pdbx_strand_id
1 'polypeptide(L)'
;MAPTEASILEQFLLAPSQLPTIISLDDFTALFPRTLQSSPQVRALYRDLQRQRSALVDAVAADIDDEVAKGRLLRRYAVRARLRAEAQEDVAGDDELQIEHFVASSAPDGGDGITAGTDTGTATTTGAGAARGGRGSGGPSSHSLTSIVPELDDAIRDLEAEIQQLDEEEARLTAAVQQSVGNLSDLRYGRLYNPQLPDEVIKGLQNVQATCEQMTAETSTSTASTNTADQRPAT
;
A
#
# COMPACT_ATOMS: atom_id res chain seq x y z
N MET A 1 3.90 10.81 -23.57
CA MET A 1 4.32 10.89 -22.16
C MET A 1 3.74 9.68 -21.45
N ALA A 2 4.50 9.00 -20.58
CA ALA A 2 3.95 7.91 -19.79
C ALA A 2 2.88 8.48 -18.82
N PRO A 3 1.78 7.76 -18.58
CA PRO A 3 0.76 8.19 -17.64
C PRO A 3 1.37 8.36 -16.25
N THR A 4 1.03 9.45 -15.58
CA THR A 4 1.44 9.70 -14.20
C THR A 4 0.60 8.84 -13.27
N GLU A 5 1.12 8.51 -12.10
CA GLU A 5 0.40 7.80 -11.04
C GLU A 5 -0.96 8.45 -10.72
N ALA A 6 -1.00 9.78 -10.58
CA ALA A 6 -2.24 10.53 -10.40
C ALA A 6 -3.26 10.24 -11.52
N SER A 7 -2.83 10.32 -12.79
CA SER A 7 -3.72 10.06 -13.92
C SER A 7 -4.27 8.63 -13.94
N ILE A 8 -3.46 7.65 -13.51
CA ILE A 8 -3.90 6.25 -13.41
C ILE A 8 -4.95 6.16 -12.29
N LEU A 9 -4.63 6.64 -11.08
CA LEU A 9 -5.52 6.54 -9.93
C LEU A 9 -6.86 7.26 -10.17
N GLU A 10 -6.84 8.47 -10.72
CA GLU A 10 -8.05 9.22 -11.06
C GLU A 10 -8.91 8.50 -12.09
N GLN A 11 -8.29 7.97 -13.15
CA GLN A 11 -9.02 7.32 -14.24
C GLN A 11 -9.63 5.97 -13.81
N PHE A 12 -8.96 5.24 -12.91
CA PHE A 12 -9.47 3.97 -12.39
C PHE A 12 -10.47 4.14 -11.23
N LEU A 13 -10.27 5.12 -10.34
CA LEU A 13 -11.04 5.23 -9.10
C LEU A 13 -12.12 6.32 -9.13
N LEU A 14 -11.92 7.44 -9.83
CA LEU A 14 -12.83 8.58 -9.78
C LEU A 14 -13.76 8.66 -11.00
N ALA A 15 -13.23 8.43 -12.21
CA ALA A 15 -14.02 8.54 -13.43
C ALA A 15 -15.26 7.59 -13.47
N PRO A 16 -15.14 6.28 -13.15
CA PRO A 16 -16.28 5.37 -13.18
C PRO A 16 -17.15 5.44 -11.92
N SER A 17 -16.76 6.18 -10.89
CA SER A 17 -17.36 6.04 -9.55
C SER A 17 -18.49 7.01 -9.26
N GLN A 18 -18.84 7.93 -10.15
CA GLN A 18 -20.03 8.78 -9.95
C GLN A 18 -21.31 7.94 -10.10
N LEU A 19 -22.29 8.15 -9.20
CA LEU A 19 -23.52 7.36 -9.19
C LEU A 19 -24.25 7.35 -10.55
N PRO A 20 -24.42 8.51 -11.23
CA PRO A 20 -25.08 8.55 -12.54
C PRO A 20 -24.35 7.75 -13.63
N THR A 21 -23.04 7.54 -13.50
CA THR A 21 -22.23 6.72 -14.42
C THR A 21 -22.50 5.22 -14.24
N ILE A 22 -22.90 4.82 -13.04
CA ILE A 22 -23.14 3.41 -12.69
C ILE A 22 -24.59 3.03 -12.90
N ILE A 23 -25.51 3.90 -12.48
CA ILE A 23 -26.94 3.73 -12.71
C ILE A 23 -27.58 5.11 -12.89
N SER A 24 -28.28 5.30 -14.01
CA SER A 24 -29.02 6.53 -14.25
C SER A 24 -30.23 6.62 -13.30
N LEU A 25 -30.81 7.82 -13.17
CA LEU A 25 -32.05 7.97 -12.39
C LEU A 25 -33.17 7.09 -12.97
N ASP A 26 -33.27 6.98 -14.29
CA ASP A 26 -34.31 6.21 -14.96
C ASP A 26 -34.11 4.71 -14.69
N ASP A 27 -32.89 4.19 -14.85
CA ASP A 27 -32.58 2.78 -14.54
C ASP A 27 -32.79 2.48 -13.06
N PHE A 28 -32.42 3.41 -12.17
CA PHE A 28 -32.66 3.26 -10.74
C PHE A 28 -34.16 3.21 -10.43
N THR A 29 -34.97 4.06 -11.06
CA THR A 29 -36.43 4.01 -10.88
C THR A 29 -37.01 2.71 -11.42
N ALA A 30 -36.46 2.14 -12.49
CA ALA A 30 -36.92 0.88 -13.07
C ALA A 30 -36.76 -0.33 -12.11
N LEU A 31 -35.88 -0.24 -11.11
CA LEU A 31 -35.71 -1.27 -10.07
C LEU A 31 -36.90 -1.36 -9.10
N PHE A 32 -37.75 -0.32 -9.03
CA PHE A 32 -38.91 -0.29 -8.15
C PHE A 32 -40.17 -0.78 -8.88
N PRO A 33 -41.14 -1.38 -8.17
CA PRO A 33 -42.44 -1.71 -8.74
C PRO A 33 -43.11 -0.50 -9.40
N ARG A 34 -43.81 -0.69 -10.54
CA ARG A 34 -44.38 0.40 -11.36
C ARG A 34 -45.25 1.40 -10.59
N THR A 35 -45.92 0.97 -9.52
CA THR A 35 -46.73 1.82 -8.64
C THR A 35 -45.92 2.81 -7.81
N LEU A 36 -44.64 2.50 -7.53
CA LEU A 36 -43.73 3.29 -6.72
C LEU A 36 -42.70 4.07 -7.55
N GLN A 37 -42.54 3.77 -8.85
CA GLN A 37 -41.55 4.46 -9.71
C GLN A 37 -41.77 5.97 -9.79
N SER A 38 -43.03 6.42 -9.75
CA SER A 38 -43.40 7.84 -9.73
C SER A 38 -43.34 8.46 -8.33
N SER A 39 -43.00 7.70 -7.29
CA SER A 39 -42.95 8.20 -5.92
C SER A 39 -41.83 9.22 -5.74
N PRO A 40 -42.09 10.38 -5.11
CA PRO A 40 -41.04 11.36 -4.81
C PRO A 40 -39.96 10.80 -3.88
N GLN A 41 -40.27 9.78 -3.09
CA GLN A 41 -39.33 9.12 -2.18
C GLN A 41 -38.21 8.40 -2.94
N VAL A 42 -38.50 7.79 -4.09
CA VAL A 42 -37.49 7.10 -4.92
C VAL A 42 -36.47 8.11 -5.44
N ARG A 43 -36.94 9.29 -5.88
CA ARG A 43 -36.06 10.39 -6.30
C ARG A 43 -35.25 10.95 -5.14
N ALA A 44 -35.85 11.09 -3.97
CA ALA A 44 -35.15 11.54 -2.76
C ALA A 44 -34.04 10.56 -2.37
N LEU A 45 -34.32 9.25 -2.40
CA LEU A 45 -33.33 8.20 -2.13
C LEU A 45 -32.17 8.22 -3.12
N TYR A 46 -32.45 8.34 -4.42
CA TYR A 46 -31.39 8.48 -5.42
C TYR A 46 -30.50 9.69 -5.16
N ARG A 47 -31.09 10.84 -4.79
CA ARG A 47 -30.34 12.05 -4.45
C ARG A 47 -29.49 11.88 -3.21
N ASP A 48 -29.98 11.18 -2.20
CA ASP A 48 -29.19 10.88 -1.00
C ASP A 48 -28.03 9.94 -1.30
N LEU A 49 -28.27 8.85 -2.05
CA LEU A 49 -27.20 7.96 -2.49
C LEU A 49 -26.18 8.69 -3.36
N GLN A 50 -26.64 9.61 -4.21
CA GLN A 50 -25.74 10.42 -5.03
C GLN A 50 -24.85 11.31 -4.16
N ARG A 51 -25.40 11.92 -3.11
CA ARG A 51 -24.64 12.74 -2.14
C ARG A 51 -23.63 11.90 -1.34
N GLN A 52 -24.04 10.76 -0.81
CA GLN A 52 -23.15 9.88 -0.05
C GLN A 52 -22.00 9.40 -0.94
N ARG A 53 -22.31 9.02 -2.17
CA ARG A 53 -21.30 8.56 -3.11
C ARG A 53 -20.37 9.68 -3.55
N SER A 54 -20.87 10.88 -3.82
CA SER A 54 -19.99 12.01 -4.14
C SER A 54 -19.04 12.32 -2.97
N ALA A 55 -19.53 12.29 -1.73
CA ALA A 55 -18.67 12.49 -0.56
C ALA A 55 -17.57 11.42 -0.44
N LEU A 56 -17.87 10.16 -0.78
CA LEU A 56 -16.84 9.10 -0.83
C LEU A 56 -15.84 9.33 -1.97
N VAL A 57 -16.31 9.74 -3.15
CA VAL A 57 -15.43 10.05 -4.29
C VAL A 57 -14.50 11.22 -3.95
N ASP A 58 -15.01 12.24 -3.27
CA ASP A 58 -14.21 13.40 -2.82
C ASP A 58 -13.15 12.97 -1.79
N ALA A 59 -13.49 12.07 -0.86
CA ALA A 59 -12.54 11.50 0.09
C ALA A 59 -11.44 10.70 -0.61
N VAL A 60 -11.80 9.83 -1.56
CA VAL A 60 -10.84 9.05 -2.35
C VAL A 60 -9.95 9.98 -3.19
N ALA A 61 -10.49 11.08 -3.72
CA ALA A 61 -9.69 12.06 -4.44
C ALA A 61 -8.62 12.71 -3.54
N ALA A 62 -8.98 13.07 -2.30
CA ALA A 62 -8.02 13.57 -1.33
C ALA A 62 -6.96 12.52 -0.95
N ASP A 63 -7.37 11.26 -0.77
CA ASP A 63 -6.44 10.16 -0.50
C ASP A 63 -5.45 9.93 -1.65
N ILE A 64 -5.89 10.10 -2.91
CA ILE A 64 -5.02 10.03 -4.10
C ILE A 64 -3.97 11.14 -4.06
N ASP A 65 -4.34 12.37 -3.71
CA ASP A 65 -3.39 13.49 -3.60
C ASP A 65 -2.31 13.21 -2.55
N ASP A 66 -2.72 12.70 -1.39
CA ASP A 66 -1.82 12.30 -0.31
C ASP A 66 -0.89 11.16 -0.75
N GLU A 67 -1.43 10.16 -1.47
CA GLU A 67 -0.65 9.03 -1.95
C GLU A 67 0.35 9.44 -3.04
N VAL A 68 -0.03 10.35 -3.93
CA VAL A 68 0.88 10.93 -4.93
C VAL A 68 2.02 11.72 -4.24
N ALA A 69 1.74 12.41 -3.13
CA ALA A 69 2.76 13.09 -2.35
C ALA A 69 3.74 12.09 -1.70
N LYS A 70 3.21 10.99 -1.13
CA LYS A 70 4.03 9.89 -0.59
C LYS A 70 4.85 9.20 -1.67
N GLY A 71 4.27 8.91 -2.83
CA GLY A 71 4.97 8.32 -3.98
C GLY A 71 6.16 9.16 -4.45
N ARG A 72 6.05 10.50 -4.43
CA ARG A 72 7.19 11.40 -4.71
C ARG A 72 8.29 11.29 -3.66
N LEU A 73 7.94 11.14 -2.39
CA LEU A 73 8.90 10.93 -1.31
C LEU A 73 9.62 9.58 -1.47
N LEU A 74 8.85 8.50 -1.71
CA LEU A 74 9.37 7.15 -1.95
C LEU A 74 10.34 7.11 -3.14
N ARG A 75 10.01 7.75 -4.25
CA ARG A 75 10.93 7.85 -5.41
C ARG A 75 12.25 8.54 -5.04
N ARG A 76 12.23 9.58 -4.20
CA ARG A 76 13.47 10.24 -3.75
C ARG A 76 14.30 9.32 -2.86
N TYR A 77 13.67 8.57 -1.97
CA TYR A 77 14.38 7.58 -1.16
C TYR A 77 14.94 6.44 -2.00
N ALA A 78 14.18 5.92 -2.96
CA ALA A 78 14.65 4.88 -3.87
C ALA A 78 15.87 5.34 -4.69
N VAL A 79 15.86 6.58 -5.21
CA VAL A 79 17.04 7.13 -5.90
C VAL A 79 18.24 7.23 -4.95
N ARG A 80 18.05 7.69 -3.71
CA ARG A 80 19.13 7.75 -2.72
C ARG A 80 19.66 6.37 -2.31
N ALA A 81 18.76 5.40 -2.13
CA ALA A 81 19.12 4.02 -1.83
C ALA A 81 19.93 3.42 -2.98
N ARG A 82 19.51 3.68 -4.23
CA ARG A 82 20.25 3.24 -5.42
C ARG A 82 21.63 3.88 -5.51
N LEU A 83 21.74 5.21 -5.32
CA LEU A 83 23.04 5.89 -5.31
C LEU A 83 23.95 5.39 -4.18
N ARG A 84 23.37 5.03 -3.02
CA ARG A 84 24.12 4.44 -1.91
C ARG A 84 24.63 3.04 -2.24
N ALA A 85 23.82 2.21 -2.90
CA ALA A 85 24.23 0.89 -3.35
C ALA A 85 25.37 0.98 -4.38
N GLU A 86 25.24 1.86 -5.38
CA GLU A 86 26.28 2.11 -6.39
C GLU A 86 27.58 2.63 -5.74
N ALA A 87 27.50 3.54 -4.76
CA ALA A 87 28.68 4.02 -4.04
C ALA A 87 29.34 2.93 -3.16
N GLN A 88 28.58 1.96 -2.66
CA GLN A 88 29.13 0.86 -1.87
C GLN A 88 29.83 -0.18 -2.74
N GLU A 89 29.37 -0.39 -3.98
CA GLU A 89 30.08 -1.17 -5.00
C GLU A 89 31.41 -0.51 -5.39
N ASP A 90 31.44 0.83 -5.56
CA ASP A 90 32.68 1.56 -5.85
C ASP A 90 33.73 1.42 -4.73
N VAL A 91 33.30 1.43 -3.46
CA VAL A 91 34.20 1.21 -2.31
C VAL A 91 34.68 -0.24 -2.26
N ALA A 92 33.80 -1.21 -2.50
CA ALA A 92 34.18 -2.63 -2.53
C ALA A 92 35.17 -2.94 -3.67
N GLY A 93 35.07 -2.24 -4.80
CA GLY A 93 36.03 -2.38 -5.91
C GLY A 93 37.43 -1.85 -5.59
N ASP A 94 37.57 -0.78 -4.80
CA ASP A 94 38.87 -0.28 -4.35
C ASP A 94 39.56 -1.28 -3.39
N ASP A 95 38.78 -1.93 -2.53
CA ASP A 95 39.28 -2.98 -1.64
C ASP A 95 39.80 -4.20 -2.42
N GLU A 96 39.12 -4.61 -3.50
CA GLU A 96 39.56 -5.74 -4.34
C GLU A 96 40.89 -5.45 -5.05
N LEU A 97 41.10 -4.23 -5.54
CA LEU A 97 42.38 -3.79 -6.12
C LEU A 97 43.52 -3.79 -5.08
N GLN A 98 43.22 -3.43 -3.83
CA GLN A 98 44.22 -3.48 -2.75
C GLN A 98 44.60 -4.92 -2.38
N ILE A 99 43.66 -5.86 -2.43
CA ILE A 99 43.94 -7.29 -2.19
C ILE A 99 44.88 -7.84 -3.28
N GLU A 100 44.65 -7.51 -4.55
CA GLU A 100 45.56 -7.94 -5.63
C GLU A 100 46.97 -7.39 -5.46
N HIS A 101 47.11 -6.10 -5.09
CA HIS A 101 48.42 -5.50 -4.83
C HIS A 101 49.11 -6.13 -3.61
N PHE A 102 48.36 -6.47 -2.56
CA PHE A 102 48.92 -7.12 -1.38
C PHE A 102 49.42 -8.54 -1.69
N VAL A 103 48.62 -9.33 -2.42
CA VAL A 103 48.99 -10.70 -2.84
C VAL A 103 50.19 -10.70 -3.78
N ALA A 104 50.29 -9.72 -4.70
CA ALA A 104 51.44 -9.58 -5.59
C ALA A 104 52.73 -9.23 -4.84
N SER A 105 52.64 -8.51 -3.71
CA SER A 105 53.81 -8.16 -2.89
C SER A 105 54.29 -9.30 -1.98
N SER A 106 53.45 -10.30 -1.72
CA SER A 106 53.77 -11.44 -0.88
C SER A 106 54.10 -12.70 -1.70
N ALA A 107 55.07 -12.62 -2.60
CA ALA A 107 55.75 -13.80 -3.16
C ALA A 107 57.27 -13.58 -3.06
N PRO A 108 58.00 -14.41 -2.28
CA PRO A 108 59.39 -14.17 -1.94
C PRO A 108 60.33 -14.56 -3.09
N ASP A 109 61.06 -13.55 -3.54
CA ASP A 109 62.51 -13.52 -3.78
C ASP A 109 63.17 -14.88 -4.04
N GLY A 110 63.36 -15.20 -5.32
CA GLY A 110 64.02 -16.40 -5.79
C GLY A 110 64.26 -16.35 -7.29
N GLY A 111 65.12 -15.44 -7.74
CA GLY A 111 65.39 -15.24 -9.16
C GLY A 111 66.53 -14.28 -9.43
N ASP A 112 67.66 -14.54 -8.80
CA ASP A 112 68.91 -13.80 -8.97
C ASP A 112 69.46 -13.95 -10.40
N GLY A 113 69.65 -12.81 -11.08
CA GLY A 113 70.66 -12.56 -12.10
C GLY A 113 70.59 -13.32 -13.43
N ILE A 114 70.34 -12.59 -14.52
CA ILE A 114 71.37 -12.28 -15.55
C ILE A 114 70.84 -11.26 -16.56
N THR A 115 71.75 -10.36 -16.87
CA THR A 115 71.70 -9.11 -17.63
C THR A 115 71.47 -9.27 -19.14
N ALA A 116 70.59 -8.44 -19.72
CA ALA A 116 70.69 -7.93 -21.10
C ALA A 116 69.82 -6.66 -21.18
N GLY A 117 70.40 -5.47 -21.25
CA GLY A 117 70.72 -4.84 -22.54
C GLY A 117 69.52 -4.00 -23.00
N THR A 118 69.44 -2.75 -22.54
CA THR A 118 69.73 -1.51 -23.30
C THR A 118 68.69 -1.12 -24.35
N ASP A 119 68.27 0.13 -24.21
CA ASP A 119 67.78 1.06 -25.22
C ASP A 119 66.35 0.92 -25.75
N THR A 120 65.51 1.84 -25.29
CA THR A 120 64.52 2.64 -26.04
C THR A 120 63.86 3.55 -24.99
N GLY A 121 64.09 4.85 -24.90
CA GLY A 121 64.13 5.83 -25.99
C GLY A 121 62.69 6.15 -26.39
N THR A 122 62.11 7.21 -25.81
CA THR A 122 61.06 8.13 -26.33
C THR A 122 60.41 8.82 -25.13
N ALA A 123 60.71 10.11 -24.90
CA ALA A 123 60.01 11.27 -25.47
C ALA A 123 58.68 11.53 -24.75
N THR A 124 58.23 12.72 -24.39
CA THR A 124 58.70 14.11 -24.37
C THR A 124 57.52 14.85 -23.69
N THR A 125 57.80 16.00 -23.09
CA THR A 125 56.91 17.18 -23.00
C THR A 125 55.66 17.13 -22.10
N THR A 126 55.69 17.79 -20.94
CA THR A 126 55.37 19.22 -20.67
C THR A 126 53.88 19.47 -20.44
N GLY A 127 53.57 20.15 -19.33
CA GLY A 127 52.31 20.87 -19.12
C GLY A 127 51.73 20.60 -17.73
N ALA A 128 52.19 21.28 -16.68
CA ALA A 128 51.70 22.60 -16.25
C ALA A 128 50.36 22.55 -15.50
N GLY A 129 50.41 22.94 -14.21
CA GLY A 129 49.45 23.92 -13.72
C GLY A 129 48.51 23.50 -12.59
N ALA A 130 48.65 24.25 -11.49
CA ALA A 130 47.57 24.82 -10.67
C ALA A 130 46.96 23.98 -9.52
N ALA A 131 47.58 24.18 -8.36
CA ALA A 131 46.95 24.48 -7.07
C ALA A 131 45.42 24.67 -7.04
N ARG A 132 44.75 23.80 -6.28
CA ARG A 132 43.47 24.05 -5.57
C ARG A 132 43.41 22.98 -4.47
N GLY A 133 43.67 23.30 -3.22
CA GLY A 133 42.77 24.04 -2.35
C GLY A 133 42.40 23.11 -1.20
N GLY A 134 43.04 23.31 -0.06
CA GLY A 134 42.82 22.49 1.14
C GLY A 134 41.38 22.57 1.63
N ARG A 135 40.92 21.44 2.19
CA ARG A 135 39.70 21.34 2.98
C ARG A 135 39.73 20.06 3.81
N GLY A 136 39.57 20.21 5.13
CA GLY A 136 39.07 19.15 6.00
C GLY A 136 40.13 18.34 6.74
N SER A 137 40.72 18.94 7.78
CA SER A 137 41.29 18.20 8.92
C SER A 137 40.15 17.51 9.69
N GLY A 138 39.68 16.36 9.20
CA GLY A 138 38.94 15.37 9.98
C GLY A 138 39.84 14.15 10.10
N GLY A 139 40.61 14.08 11.18
CA GLY A 139 41.57 13.00 11.40
C GLY A 139 40.85 11.65 11.36
N PRO A 140 41.24 10.72 10.47
CA PRO A 140 40.63 9.40 10.39
C PRO A 140 40.94 8.68 11.70
N SER A 141 39.88 8.23 12.38
CA SER A 141 39.99 7.13 13.33
C SER A 141 40.71 6.00 12.61
N SER A 142 41.96 5.76 12.97
CA SER A 142 42.79 4.72 12.39
C SER A 142 42.25 3.38 12.88
N HIS A 143 41.21 2.88 12.20
CA HIS A 143 40.76 1.52 12.35
C HIS A 143 41.89 0.63 11.82
N SER A 144 42.61 -0.03 12.73
CA SER A 144 43.55 -1.08 12.31
C SER A 144 42.75 -2.31 11.90
N LEU A 145 43.28 -3.09 10.95
CA LEU A 145 42.63 -4.30 10.42
C LEU A 145 42.17 -5.25 11.55
N THR A 146 42.93 -5.30 12.65
CA THR A 146 42.60 -6.07 13.86
C THR A 146 41.36 -5.57 14.62
N SER A 147 40.97 -4.30 14.47
CA SER A 147 39.73 -3.74 15.04
C SER A 147 38.55 -3.88 14.07
N ILE A 148 38.79 -3.70 12.77
CA ILE A 148 37.73 -3.72 11.75
C ILE A 148 37.14 -5.12 11.60
N VAL A 149 37.97 -6.15 11.53
CA VAL A 149 37.49 -7.53 11.30
C VAL A 149 36.47 -7.97 12.35
N PRO A 150 36.70 -7.85 13.67
CA PRO A 150 35.69 -8.22 14.66
C PRO A 150 34.45 -7.30 14.62
N GLU A 151 34.62 -6.00 14.34
CA GLU A 151 33.48 -5.09 14.16
C GLU A 151 32.59 -5.49 12.96
N LEU A 152 33.21 -5.93 11.86
CA LEU A 152 32.51 -6.48 10.70
C LEU A 152 31.84 -7.82 11.01
N ASP A 153 32.51 -8.72 11.75
CA ASP A 153 31.92 -10.00 12.17
C ASP A 153 30.73 -9.82 13.12
N ASP A 154 30.77 -8.79 13.99
CA ASP A 154 29.63 -8.38 14.82
C ASP A 154 28.51 -7.82 13.93
N ALA A 155 28.82 -6.91 12.99
CA ALA A 155 27.83 -6.33 12.08
C ALA A 155 27.18 -7.37 11.16
N ILE A 156 27.94 -8.36 10.68
CA ILE A 156 27.41 -9.48 9.90
C ILE A 156 26.41 -10.28 10.73
N ARG A 157 26.75 -10.62 11.99
CA ARG A 157 25.83 -11.34 12.88
C ARG A 157 24.56 -10.54 13.16
N ASP A 158 24.67 -9.24 13.37
CA ASP A 158 23.51 -8.38 13.59
C ASP A 158 22.61 -8.32 12.34
N LEU A 159 23.20 -8.20 11.15
CA LEU A 159 22.47 -8.21 9.88
C LEU A 159 21.84 -9.58 9.60
N GLU A 160 22.52 -10.68 9.88
CA GLU A 160 21.97 -12.03 9.76
C GLU A 160 20.76 -12.24 10.69
N ALA A 161 20.80 -11.70 11.90
CA ALA A 161 19.68 -11.72 12.82
C ALA A 161 18.51 -10.85 12.33
N GLU A 162 18.79 -9.67 11.77
CA GLU A 162 17.76 -8.81 11.17
C GLU A 162 17.10 -9.48 9.95
N ILE A 163 17.88 -10.15 9.10
CA ILE A 163 17.36 -10.93 7.96
C ILE A 163 16.41 -12.02 8.43
N GLN A 164 16.79 -12.78 9.47
CA GLN A 164 15.92 -13.82 10.03
C GLN A 164 14.60 -13.25 10.57
N GLN A 165 14.66 -12.11 11.26
CA GLN A 165 13.45 -11.43 11.73
C GLN A 165 12.56 -10.98 10.56
N LEU A 166 13.16 -10.41 9.51
CA LEU A 166 12.43 -9.97 8.32
C LEU A 166 11.79 -11.14 7.58
N ASP A 167 12.46 -12.29 7.49
CA ASP A 167 11.89 -13.51 6.90
C ASP A 167 10.67 -14.01 7.70
N GLU A 168 10.72 -13.95 9.03
CA GLU A 168 9.57 -14.28 9.90
C GLU A 168 8.42 -13.30 9.72
N GLU A 169 8.72 -12.00 9.61
CA GLU A 169 7.73 -10.96 9.34
C GLU A 169 7.11 -11.15 7.96
N GLU A 170 7.90 -11.44 6.92
CA GLU A 170 7.42 -11.73 5.57
C GLU A 170 6.47 -12.93 5.57
N ALA A 171 6.84 -14.02 6.25
CA ALA A 171 6.01 -15.21 6.36
C ALA A 171 4.66 -14.88 7.03
N ARG A 172 4.68 -14.07 8.09
CA ARG A 172 3.48 -13.63 8.81
C ARG A 172 2.59 -12.73 7.95
N LEU A 173 3.18 -11.75 7.26
CA LEU A 173 2.44 -10.86 6.36
C LEU A 173 1.85 -11.64 5.19
N THR A 174 2.61 -12.56 4.61
CA THR A 174 2.14 -13.42 3.51
C THR A 174 0.94 -14.25 3.93
N ALA A 175 0.98 -14.87 5.11
CA ALA A 175 -0.15 -15.63 5.64
C ALA A 175 -1.40 -14.74 5.85
N ALA A 176 -1.23 -13.52 6.38
CA ALA A 176 -2.33 -12.57 6.56
C ALA A 176 -2.93 -12.11 5.23
N VAL A 177 -2.10 -11.85 4.22
CA VAL A 177 -2.55 -11.50 2.86
C VAL A 177 -3.30 -12.68 2.25
N GLN A 178 -2.78 -13.90 2.33
CA GLN A 178 -3.48 -15.09 1.83
C GLN A 178 -4.84 -15.30 2.51
N GLN A 179 -4.92 -15.08 3.82
CA GLN A 179 -6.19 -15.13 4.55
C GLN A 179 -7.17 -14.05 4.08
N SER A 180 -6.71 -12.80 3.90
CA SER A 180 -7.58 -11.72 3.43
C SER A 180 -8.05 -11.94 2.00
N VAL A 181 -7.19 -12.41 1.09
CA VAL A 181 -7.55 -12.80 -0.28
C VAL A 181 -8.53 -13.98 -0.27
N GLY A 182 -8.36 -14.95 0.64
CA GLY A 182 -9.31 -16.04 0.85
C GLY A 182 -10.69 -15.53 1.27
N ASN A 183 -10.74 -14.64 2.26
CA ASN A 183 -11.98 -14.01 2.73
C ASN A 183 -12.67 -13.17 1.64
N LEU A 184 -11.88 -12.41 0.86
CA LEU A 184 -12.37 -11.61 -0.27
C LEU A 184 -12.86 -12.48 -1.44
N SER A 185 -12.22 -13.62 -1.68
CA SER A 185 -12.63 -14.58 -2.69
C SER A 185 -13.97 -15.22 -2.34
N ASP A 186 -14.18 -15.55 -1.07
CA ASP A 186 -15.45 -16.09 -0.56
C ASP A 186 -16.61 -15.11 -0.79
N LEU A 187 -16.37 -13.81 -0.51
CA LEU A 187 -17.31 -12.73 -0.81
C LEU A 187 -17.59 -12.58 -2.31
N ARG A 188 -16.58 -12.68 -3.19
CA ARG A 188 -16.78 -12.62 -4.65
C ARG A 188 -17.67 -13.76 -5.16
N TYR A 189 -17.56 -14.95 -4.58
CA TYR A 189 -18.39 -16.10 -4.94
C TYR A 189 -19.67 -16.23 -4.10
N GLY A 190 -19.96 -15.23 -3.24
CA GLY A 190 -21.19 -15.17 -2.46
C GLY A 190 -21.27 -16.18 -1.30
N ARG A 191 -20.15 -16.79 -0.90
CA ARG A 191 -20.10 -17.55 0.34
C ARG A 191 -19.89 -16.58 1.50
N LEU A 192 -20.85 -16.60 2.42
CA LEU A 192 -20.75 -15.88 3.67
C LEU A 192 -19.94 -16.74 4.65
N TYR A 193 -19.02 -16.09 5.38
CA TYR A 193 -18.23 -16.73 6.43
C TYR A 193 -19.11 -17.50 7.44
N ASN A 194 -20.29 -16.95 7.75
CA ASN A 194 -21.35 -17.67 8.44
C ASN A 194 -22.37 -18.22 7.42
N PRO A 195 -22.36 -19.53 7.12
CA PRO A 195 -23.35 -20.12 6.21
C PRO A 195 -24.78 -20.10 6.76
N GLN A 196 -24.96 -19.90 8.08
CA GLN A 196 -26.26 -19.83 8.74
C GLN A 196 -26.85 -18.41 8.77
N LEU A 197 -26.08 -17.39 8.37
CA LEU A 197 -26.53 -15.99 8.32
C LEU A 197 -27.85 -15.82 7.54
N PRO A 198 -28.08 -16.47 6.38
CA PRO A 198 -29.35 -16.35 5.66
C PRO A 198 -30.53 -16.86 6.49
N ASP A 199 -30.38 -18.01 7.16
CA ASP A 199 -31.42 -18.61 7.98
C ASP A 199 -31.71 -17.76 9.23
N GLU A 200 -30.67 -17.18 9.84
CA GLU A 200 -30.80 -16.25 10.96
C GLU A 200 -31.54 -14.97 10.55
N VAL A 201 -31.21 -14.40 9.38
CA VAL A 201 -31.91 -13.22 8.83
C VAL A 201 -33.37 -13.54 8.51
N ILE A 202 -33.65 -14.71 7.92
CA ILE A 202 -35.02 -15.15 7.63
C ILE A 202 -35.84 -15.29 8.92
N LYS A 203 -35.28 -15.94 9.96
CA LYS A 203 -35.95 -16.05 11.27
C LYS A 203 -36.18 -14.69 11.91
N GLY A 204 -35.19 -13.80 11.84
CA GLY A 204 -35.31 -12.42 12.33
C GLY A 204 -36.45 -11.66 11.64
N LEU A 205 -36.53 -11.76 10.30
CA LEU A 205 -37.61 -11.14 9.52
C LEU A 205 -38.98 -11.72 9.84
N GLN A 206 -39.09 -13.04 10.03
CA GLN A 206 -40.33 -13.69 10.43
C GLN A 206 -40.79 -13.24 11.82
N ASN A 207 -39.86 -13.07 12.77
CA ASN A 207 -40.19 -12.53 14.09
C ASN A 207 -40.70 -11.08 14.00
N VAL A 208 -40.03 -10.23 13.20
CA VAL A 208 -40.48 -8.86 12.97
C VAL A 208 -41.86 -8.84 12.31
N GLN A 209 -42.09 -9.67 11.30
CA GLN A 209 -43.40 -9.82 10.67
C GLN A 209 -44.48 -10.21 11.70
N ALA A 210 -44.22 -11.22 12.52
CA ALA A 210 -45.17 -11.65 13.56
C ALA A 210 -45.46 -10.53 14.57
N THR A 211 -44.47 -9.72 14.96
CA THR A 211 -44.70 -8.57 15.85
C THR A 211 -45.51 -7.46 15.19
N CYS A 212 -45.32 -7.22 13.89
CA CYS A 212 -46.15 -6.27 13.15
C CYS A 212 -47.60 -6.76 13.05
N GLU A 213 -47.82 -8.03 12.76
CA GLU A 213 -49.15 -8.64 12.72
C GLU A 213 -49.86 -8.53 14.08
N GLN A 214 -49.16 -8.81 15.18
CA GLN A 214 -49.69 -8.63 16.54
C GLN A 214 -50.08 -7.18 16.83
N MET A 215 -49.21 -6.21 16.51
CA MET A 215 -49.52 -4.78 16.72
C MET A 215 -50.74 -4.32 15.91
N THR A 216 -50.92 -4.83 14.68
CA THR A 216 -52.08 -4.50 13.83
C THR A 216 -53.38 -5.16 14.32
N ALA A 217 -53.30 -6.37 14.89
CA ALA A 217 -54.44 -7.07 15.47
C ALA A 217 -54.93 -6.38 16.77
N GLU A 218 -53.99 -5.94 17.61
CA GLU A 218 -54.31 -5.22 18.85
C GLU A 218 -54.93 -3.84 18.57
N THR A 219 -54.43 -3.10 17.57
CA THR A 219 -55.05 -1.82 17.16
C THR A 219 -56.45 -1.98 16.57
N SER A 220 -56.72 -3.09 15.88
CA SER A 220 -58.05 -3.39 15.34
C SER A 220 -59.07 -3.75 16.44
N THR A 221 -58.64 -4.41 17.51
CA THR A 221 -59.53 -4.76 18.64
C THR A 221 -59.82 -3.59 19.57
N SER A 222 -58.87 -2.67 19.77
CA SER A 222 -59.07 -1.48 20.60
C SER A 222 -60.09 -0.49 19.99
N THR A 223 -60.14 -0.35 18.66
CA THR A 223 -61.08 0.56 18.00
C THR A 223 -62.54 0.05 17.99
N ALA A 224 -62.76 -1.26 18.15
CA ALA A 224 -64.13 -1.81 18.21
C ALA A 224 -64.82 -1.53 19.55
N SER A 225 -64.06 -1.31 20.64
CA SER A 225 -64.63 -1.23 21.99
C SER A 225 -65.08 0.17 22.43
N THR A 226 -64.85 1.21 21.63
CA THR A 226 -65.22 2.60 21.98
C THR A 226 -66.55 3.09 21.40
N ASN A 227 -67.30 2.25 20.67
CA ASN A 227 -68.54 2.69 20.00
C ASN A 227 -69.87 2.27 20.66
N THR A 228 -69.87 1.87 21.94
CA THR A 228 -71.11 1.54 22.68
C THR A 228 -71.29 2.46 23.88
N ALA A 229 -71.50 3.75 23.63
CA ALA A 229 -71.85 4.69 24.69
C ALA A 229 -72.57 5.94 24.17
N ASP A 230 -73.64 5.81 23.37
CA ASP A 230 -74.59 6.92 23.23
C ASP A 230 -75.98 6.47 22.76
N GLN A 231 -76.76 5.86 23.65
CA GLN A 231 -78.21 5.78 23.50
C GLN A 231 -78.86 6.32 24.77
N ARG A 232 -79.01 7.64 24.78
CA ARG A 232 -79.72 8.40 25.79
C ARG A 232 -81.23 8.34 25.46
N PRO A 233 -82.09 7.75 26.32
CA PRO A 233 -83.52 7.75 26.07
C PRO A 233 -84.08 9.15 26.36
N ALA A 234 -84.63 9.78 25.33
CA ALA A 234 -85.44 10.98 25.47
C ALA A 234 -86.81 10.59 26.05
N THR A 235 -87.15 11.22 27.16
CA THR A 235 -88.45 11.21 27.85
C THR A 235 -89.54 11.88 27.03
#